data_AF-A0A520CPY3-F1
#
_entry.id   AF-A0A520CPY3-F1
#
_cell.length_a   1.000
_cell.length_b   1.000
_cell.length_c   1.000
_cell.angle_alpha   90.00
_cell.angle_beta   90.00
_cell.angle_gamma   90.00
#
_symmetry.space_group_name_H-M   'P 1'
#
loop_
_entity.id
_entity.type
_entity.pdbx_description
1 polymer ?
#
loop_
_entity_poly.entity_id
_entity_poly.type
_entity_poly.pdbx_seq_one_letter_code
_entity_poly.pdbx_strand_id
1 'polypeptide(L)'
;VRLDIRRIGTIKKGDEAIGNETKVKVVKNKVSPPFKTAEFDILFGEGISREGEIIDMGVTAKIVDKSGAWYAYMGEKIGQGRDNAREFLRENPALSREIENKVRESLGIPMLAAEAGTADAAASASKADKSDKAEKAEKADKVEAKADAKAPKPPLSQQQPLAS
;
A
#
# COMPACT_ATOMS: atom_id res chain seq x y z
N VAL A 1 -4.32 7.27 -30.97
CA VAL A 1 -5.59 7.03 -30.23
C VAL A 1 -6.10 8.36 -29.72
N ARG A 2 -7.42 8.60 -29.67
CA ARG A 2 -8.00 9.81 -29.07
C ARG A 2 -8.75 9.45 -27.79
N LEU A 3 -8.47 10.18 -26.72
CA LEU A 3 -9.01 9.98 -25.39
C LEU A 3 -9.76 11.26 -24.97
N ASP A 4 -11.00 11.12 -24.49
CA ASP A 4 -11.78 12.18 -23.83
C ASP A 4 -11.67 11.96 -22.33
N ILE A 5 -11.14 12.95 -21.61
CA ILE A 5 -10.85 12.89 -20.17
C ILE A 5 -11.79 13.84 -19.46
N ARG A 6 -12.52 13.33 -18.46
CA ARG A 6 -13.46 14.12 -17.66
C ARG A 6 -13.32 13.80 -16.19
N ARG A 7 -13.31 14.83 -15.35
CA ARG A 7 -13.41 14.67 -13.90
C ARG A 7 -14.84 14.27 -13.54
N ILE A 8 -15.01 13.18 -12.80
CA ILE A 8 -16.30 12.72 -12.27
C ILE A 8 -16.57 13.36 -10.92
N GLY A 9 -15.59 13.29 -10.01
CA GLY A 9 -15.77 13.67 -8.61
C GLY A 9 -14.47 14.04 -7.93
N THR A 10 -14.58 14.54 -6.70
CA THR A 10 -13.45 14.88 -5.84
C THR A 10 -13.42 13.89 -4.67
N ILE A 11 -12.25 13.30 -4.44
CA ILE A 11 -11.99 12.35 -3.37
C ILE A 11 -11.57 13.14 -2.14
N LYS A 12 -12.30 12.93 -1.05
CA LYS A 12 -12.02 13.55 0.26
C LYS A 12 -11.69 12.47 1.28
N LYS A 13 -10.72 12.74 2.16
CA LYS A 13 -10.43 11.92 3.34
C LYS A 13 -10.67 12.82 4.55
N GLY A 14 -11.80 12.64 5.21
CA GLY A 14 -12.29 13.61 6.20
C GLY A 14 -12.67 14.93 5.55
N ASP A 15 -12.04 16.03 5.98
CA ASP A 15 -12.31 17.39 5.50
C ASP A 15 -11.41 17.84 4.33
N GLU A 16 -10.32 17.13 4.05
CA GLU A 16 -9.35 17.51 3.01
C GLU A 16 -9.62 16.78 1.68
N ALA A 17 -9.50 17.53 0.58
CA ALA A 17 -9.60 17.00 -0.78
C ALA A 17 -8.24 16.45 -1.23
N ILE A 18 -8.10 15.12 -1.25
CA ILE A 18 -6.82 14.44 -1.55
C ILE A 18 -6.67 14.16 -3.05
N GLY A 19 -7.76 14.12 -3.82
CA GLY A 19 -7.67 13.85 -5.25
C GLY A 19 -8.95 14.04 -6.03
N ASN A 20 -8.90 13.63 -7.30
CA ASN A 20 -10.03 13.64 -8.22
C ASN A 20 -10.20 12.27 -8.87
N GLU A 21 -11.44 11.82 -8.95
CA GLU A 21 -11.83 10.66 -9.74
C GLU A 21 -12.05 11.09 -11.19
N THR A 22 -11.36 10.43 -12.12
CA THR A 22 -11.33 10.82 -13.53
C THR A 22 -11.79 9.65 -14.40
N LYS A 23 -12.71 9.95 -15.32
CA LYS A 23 -13.14 9.05 -16.38
C LYS A 23 -12.38 9.35 -17.66
N VAL A 24 -11.88 8.31 -18.30
CA VAL A 24 -11.31 8.40 -19.64
C VAL A 24 -12.12 7.54 -20.60
N LYS A 25 -12.67 8.15 -21.64
CA LYS A 25 -13.38 7.47 -22.73
C LYS A 25 -12.53 7.45 -23.99
N VAL A 26 -12.34 6.27 -24.56
CA VAL A 26 -11.61 6.11 -25.82
C VAL A 26 -12.54 6.45 -26.99
N VAL A 27 -12.49 7.70 -27.47
CA VAL A 27 -13.37 8.17 -28.55
C VAL A 27 -12.93 7.73 -29.95
N LYS A 28 -11.63 7.52 -30.17
CA LYS A 28 -11.11 6.98 -31.44
C LYS A 28 -9.97 6.03 -31.19
N ASN A 29 -10.22 4.73 -31.37
CA ASN A 29 -9.20 3.69 -31.36
C ASN A 29 -9.11 3.05 -32.74
N LYS A 30 -7.89 2.92 -33.28
CA LYS A 30 -7.61 2.22 -34.54
C LYS A 30 -7.01 0.82 -34.34
N VAL A 31 -6.67 0.45 -33.10
CA VAL A 31 -5.92 -0.78 -32.77
C VAL A 31 -6.81 -1.81 -32.05
N SER A 32 -7.85 -1.36 -31.36
CA SER A 32 -8.78 -2.22 -30.62
C SER A 32 -10.19 -1.61 -30.63
N PRO A 33 -11.21 -2.31 -30.13
CA PRO A 33 -12.58 -1.81 -30.11
C PRO A 33 -12.68 -0.41 -29.48
N PRO A 34 -13.34 0.55 -30.15
CA PRO A 34 -13.53 1.90 -29.63
C PRO A 34 -14.57 1.95 -28.50
N PHE A 35 -14.70 3.11 -27.85
CA PHE A 35 -15.71 3.45 -26.83
C PHE A 35 -15.58 2.76 -25.46
N LYS A 36 -14.47 2.07 -25.19
CA LYS A 36 -14.16 1.62 -23.81
C LYS A 36 -13.94 2.82 -22.88
N THR A 37 -14.35 2.66 -21.63
CA THR A 37 -14.14 3.63 -20.56
C THR A 37 -13.23 3.02 -19.49
N ALA A 38 -12.33 3.83 -18.96
CA ALA A 38 -11.53 3.53 -17.77
C ALA A 38 -11.78 4.61 -16.73
N GLU A 39 -11.80 4.22 -15.47
CA GLU A 39 -11.98 5.10 -14.32
C GLU A 39 -10.77 4.92 -13.42
N PHE A 40 -10.13 6.02 -13.03
CA PHE A 40 -8.99 5.98 -12.13
C PHE A 40 -8.94 7.24 -11.27
N ASP A 41 -8.26 7.10 -10.15
CA ASP A 41 -8.04 8.18 -9.20
C ASP A 41 -6.75 8.91 -9.52
N ILE A 42 -6.82 10.24 -9.47
CA ILE A 42 -5.65 11.11 -9.52
C ILE A 42 -5.51 11.77 -8.14
N LEU A 43 -4.48 11.40 -7.39
CA LEU A 43 -4.12 12.00 -6.12
C LEU A 43 -3.25 13.24 -6.36
N PHE A 44 -3.50 14.31 -5.61
CA PHE A 44 -2.68 15.52 -5.70
C PHE A 44 -1.27 15.24 -5.17
N GLY A 45 -0.24 15.61 -5.94
CA GLY A 45 1.18 15.41 -5.58
C GLY A 45 1.77 14.05 -6.00
N GLU A 46 0.95 13.04 -6.24
CA GLU A 46 1.39 11.68 -6.61
C GLU A 46 0.99 11.30 -8.04
N GLY A 47 -0.09 11.88 -8.56
CA GLY A 47 -0.59 11.57 -9.89
C GLY A 47 -1.54 10.36 -9.86
N ILE A 48 -1.43 9.48 -10.85
CA ILE A 48 -2.33 8.34 -11.03
C ILE A 48 -1.98 7.24 -10.01
N SER A 49 -2.93 6.86 -9.17
CA SER A 49 -2.73 5.75 -8.22
C SER A 49 -2.86 4.40 -8.91
N ARG A 50 -1.73 3.73 -9.16
CA ARG A 50 -1.69 2.41 -9.79
C ARG A 50 -2.24 1.33 -8.86
N GLU A 51 -1.97 1.46 -7.57
CA GLU A 51 -2.37 0.52 -6.53
C GLU A 51 -3.90 0.50 -6.39
N GLY A 52 -4.55 1.66 -6.51
CA GLY A 52 -6.01 1.77 -6.53
C GLY A 52 -6.62 1.02 -7.71
N GLU A 53 -6.06 1.19 -8.92
CA GLU A 53 -6.52 0.50 -10.13
C GLU A 53 -6.32 -1.02 -10.03
N ILE A 54 -5.19 -1.48 -9.47
CA ILE A 54 -4.93 -2.91 -9.25
C ILE A 54 -5.99 -3.54 -8.35
N ILE A 55 -6.44 -2.85 -7.31
CA ILE A 55 -7.51 -3.34 -6.43
C ILE A 55 -8.84 -3.42 -7.19
N ASP A 56 -9.23 -2.35 -7.88
CA ASP A 56 -10.52 -2.29 -8.57
C ASP A 56 -10.60 -3.33 -9.71
N MET A 57 -9.51 -3.49 -10.46
CA MET A 57 -9.38 -4.52 -11.48
C MET A 57 -9.26 -5.93 -10.87
N GLY A 58 -8.56 -6.08 -9.74
CA GLY A 58 -8.43 -7.33 -9.01
C GLY A 58 -9.76 -7.86 -8.48
N VAL A 59 -10.63 -6.96 -7.99
CA VAL A 59 -12.00 -7.31 -7.57
C VAL A 59 -12.85 -7.67 -8.77
N THR A 60 -12.75 -6.91 -9.87
CA THR A 60 -13.48 -7.18 -11.11
C THR A 60 -13.10 -8.54 -11.71
N ALA A 61 -11.81 -8.89 -11.67
CA ALA A 61 -11.27 -10.16 -12.13
C ALA A 61 -11.42 -11.31 -11.11
N LYS A 62 -12.02 -11.07 -9.94
CA LYS A 62 -12.21 -12.03 -8.84
C LYS A 62 -10.91 -12.66 -8.30
N ILE A 63 -9.81 -11.90 -8.35
CA ILE A 63 -8.52 -12.28 -7.76
C ILE A 63 -8.43 -11.78 -6.31
N VAL A 64 -9.05 -10.62 -6.05
CA VAL A 64 -9.20 -10.03 -4.71
C VAL A 64 -10.63 -10.22 -4.27
N ASP A 65 -10.81 -10.83 -3.10
CA ASP A 65 -12.12 -11.05 -2.50
C ASP A 65 -12.53 -9.83 -1.67
N LYS A 66 -13.74 -9.32 -1.93
CA LYS A 66 -14.33 -8.21 -1.18
C LYS A 66 -15.36 -8.74 -0.18
N SER A 67 -14.98 -8.81 1.08
CA SER A 67 -15.87 -9.16 2.20
C SER A 67 -16.44 -7.90 2.84
N GLY A 68 -17.46 -7.32 2.20
CA GLY A 68 -18.07 -6.07 2.64
C GLY A 68 -17.09 -4.89 2.52
N ALA A 69 -16.61 -4.38 3.66
CA ALA A 69 -15.59 -3.34 3.72
C ALA A 69 -14.15 -3.89 3.71
N TRP A 70 -13.96 -5.21 3.77
CA TRP A 70 -12.64 -5.85 3.83
C TRP A 70 -12.19 -6.34 2.47
N TYR A 71 -10.92 -6.14 2.16
CA TYR A 71 -10.23 -6.73 1.00
C TYR A 71 -9.33 -7.87 1.47
N ALA A 72 -9.45 -9.02 0.81
CA ALA A 72 -8.63 -10.19 1.05
C ALA A 72 -8.01 -10.68 -0.26
N TYR A 73 -6.77 -11.15 -0.17
CA TYR A 73 -6.04 -11.75 -1.29
C TYR A 73 -5.46 -13.09 -0.85
N MET A 74 -5.86 -14.16 -1.53
CA MET A 74 -5.41 -15.53 -1.24
C MET A 74 -5.57 -15.97 0.23
N GLY A 75 -6.56 -15.42 0.93
CA GLY A 75 -6.82 -15.67 2.35
C GLY A 75 -6.12 -14.70 3.32
N GLU A 76 -5.19 -13.86 2.85
CA GLU A 76 -4.59 -12.79 3.63
C GLU A 76 -5.46 -11.52 3.57
N LYS A 77 -5.68 -10.89 4.72
CA LYS A 77 -6.48 -9.66 4.79
C LYS A 77 -5.57 -8.46 4.49
N ILE A 78 -5.79 -7.83 3.34
CA ILE A 78 -5.04 -6.63 2.90
C ILE A 78 -5.42 -5.44 3.78
N GLY A 79 -6.71 -5.26 4.06
CA GLY A 79 -7.18 -4.13 4.87
C GLY A 79 -8.66 -3.84 4.74
N GLN A 80 -9.13 -2.92 5.58
CA GLN A 80 -10.49 -2.40 5.54
C GLN A 80 -10.53 -1.10 4.73
N GLY A 81 -11.38 -1.04 3.71
CA GLY A 81 -11.54 0.14 2.85
C GLY A 81 -10.48 0.25 1.77
N ARG A 82 -10.75 1.12 0.79
CA ARG A 82 -9.91 1.28 -0.42
C ARG A 82 -8.59 1.99 -0.09
N ASP A 83 -8.61 2.98 0.81
CA ASP A 83 -7.41 3.73 1.19
C ASP A 83 -6.37 2.87 1.93
N ASN A 84 -6.79 2.06 2.92
CA ASN A 84 -5.86 1.17 3.61
C ASN A 84 -5.31 0.08 2.69
N ALA A 85 -6.13 -0.43 1.77
CA ALA A 85 -5.66 -1.40 0.78
C ALA A 85 -4.64 -0.80 -0.20
N ARG A 86 -4.82 0.47 -0.58
CA ARG A 86 -3.84 1.23 -1.37
C ARG A 86 -2.52 1.39 -0.61
N GLU A 87 -2.58 1.80 0.65
CA GLU A 87 -1.40 1.96 1.51
C GLU A 87 -0.64 0.62 1.66
N PHE A 88 -1.34 -0.49 1.91
CA PHE A 88 -0.73 -1.82 2.03
C PHE A 88 -0.02 -2.28 0.75
N LEU A 89 -0.62 -2.08 -0.42
CA LEU A 89 0.00 -2.45 -1.70
C LEU A 89 1.20 -1.57 -2.05
N ARG A 90 1.20 -0.32 -1.56
CA ARG A 90 2.32 0.62 -1.73
C ARG A 90 3.53 0.20 -0.91
N GLU A 91 3.31 -0.29 0.30
CA GLU A 91 4.37 -0.85 1.16
C GLU A 91 4.90 -2.19 0.63
N ASN A 92 4.04 -2.95 -0.06
CA ASN A 92 4.35 -4.28 -0.59
C ASN A 92 4.32 -4.33 -2.13
N PRO A 93 5.31 -3.73 -2.83
CA PRO A 93 5.32 -3.71 -4.29
C PRO A 93 5.47 -5.10 -4.93
N ALA A 94 5.97 -6.09 -4.19
CA ALA A 94 6.03 -7.48 -4.64
C ALA A 94 4.62 -8.09 -4.82
N LEU A 95 3.74 -7.90 -3.83
CA LEU A 95 2.35 -8.36 -3.89
C LEU A 95 1.56 -7.60 -4.97
N SER A 96 1.79 -6.30 -5.09
CA SER A 96 1.17 -5.46 -6.12
C SER A 96 1.45 -6.01 -7.54
N ARG A 97 2.70 -6.36 -7.84
CA ARG A 97 3.09 -6.97 -9.13
C ARG A 97 2.49 -8.35 -9.35
N GLU A 98 2.42 -9.15 -8.29
CA GLU A 98 1.82 -10.49 -8.37
C GLU A 98 0.34 -10.41 -8.74
N ILE A 99 -0.43 -9.52 -8.08
CA ILE A 99 -1.84 -9.28 -8.38
C ILE A 99 -1.99 -8.74 -9.80
N GLU A 100 -1.15 -7.76 -10.18
CA GLU A 100 -1.17 -7.18 -11.53
C GLU A 100 -0.95 -8.23 -12.62
N ASN A 101 0.03 -9.13 -12.44
CA ASN A 101 0.29 -10.21 -13.38
C ASN A 101 -0.89 -11.16 -13.50
N LYS A 102 -1.50 -11.57 -12.39
CA LYS A 102 -2.71 -12.42 -12.40
C LYS A 102 -3.89 -11.72 -13.08
N VAL A 103 -4.06 -10.42 -12.87
CA VAL A 103 -5.10 -9.63 -13.55
C VAL A 103 -4.86 -9.60 -15.06
N ARG A 104 -3.61 -9.40 -15.49
CA ARG A 104 -3.24 -9.39 -16.92
C ARG A 104 -3.41 -10.76 -17.58
N GLU A 105 -3.07 -11.83 -16.88
CA GLU A 105 -3.30 -13.21 -17.32
C GLU A 105 -4.79 -13.48 -17.53
N SER A 106 -5.64 -13.09 -16.58
CA SER A 106 -7.10 -13.23 -16.67
C SER A 106 -7.70 -12.48 -17.88
N LEU A 107 -7.08 -11.35 -18.26
CA LEU A 107 -7.51 -10.52 -19.39
C LEU A 107 -6.85 -10.90 -20.72
N GLY A 108 -5.98 -11.92 -20.75
CA GLY A 108 -5.29 -12.37 -21.96
C GLY A 108 -4.31 -11.34 -22.54
N ILE A 109 -3.80 -10.43 -21.71
CA ILE A 109 -2.81 -9.42 -22.09
C ILE A 109 -1.41 -10.01 -21.82
N PRO A 110 -0.41 -9.81 -22.69
CA PRO A 110 0.94 -10.30 -22.44
C PRO A 110 1.44 -9.83 -21.07
N MET A 111 2.01 -10.77 -20.33
CA MET A 111 2.63 -10.51 -19.03
C MET A 111 3.66 -9.38 -19.18
N LEU A 112 3.75 -8.50 -18.19
CA LEU A 112 4.99 -7.74 -18.03
C LEU A 112 6.05 -8.76 -17.64
N ALA A 113 6.90 -9.12 -18.59
CA ALA A 113 8.21 -9.67 -18.24
C ALA A 113 8.87 -8.68 -17.29
N ALA A 114 9.56 -9.20 -16.27
CA ALA A 114 10.32 -8.41 -15.33
C ALA A 114 11.39 -7.58 -16.07
N GLU A 115 11.08 -6.33 -16.39
CA GLU A 115 12.07 -5.27 -16.61
C GLU A 115 12.10 -4.46 -15.30
N ALA A 116 13.14 -4.50 -14.46
CA ALA A 116 14.52 -4.13 -14.76
C ALA A 116 14.58 -2.87 -15.63
N GLY A 117 14.07 -1.74 -15.14
CA GLY A 117 14.24 -0.48 -15.86
C GLY A 117 13.39 0.72 -15.47
N THR A 118 13.33 1.10 -14.18
CA THR A 118 13.30 2.52 -13.74
C THR A 118 13.77 2.59 -12.29
N ALA A 119 15.06 2.32 -12.11
CA ALA A 119 15.85 2.82 -10.99
C ALA A 119 16.68 4.00 -11.51
N ASP A 120 16.01 5.03 -12.04
CA ASP A 120 16.66 6.29 -12.41
C ASP A 120 15.65 7.42 -12.17
N ALA A 121 16.10 8.51 -11.52
CA ALA A 121 15.36 9.70 -11.08
C ALA A 121 14.72 9.76 -9.66
N ALA A 122 15.33 9.16 -8.62
CA ALA A 122 15.10 9.64 -7.23
C ALA A 122 16.26 9.40 -6.23
N ALA A 123 17.47 9.10 -6.69
CA ALA A 123 18.65 8.91 -5.82
C ALA A 123 19.84 9.78 -6.29
N SER A 124 19.65 11.10 -6.30
CA SER A 124 20.75 12.06 -6.41
C SER A 124 20.38 13.36 -5.70
N ALA A 125 20.35 13.31 -4.37
CA ALA A 125 20.65 14.43 -3.48
C ALA A 125 20.76 13.89 -2.04
N SER A 126 21.90 14.15 -1.39
CA SER A 126 22.22 13.89 0.02
C SER A 126 22.80 12.52 0.41
N LYS A 127 24.04 12.25 -0.04
CA LYS A 127 25.06 11.64 0.85
C LYS A 127 26.47 11.97 0.35
N ALA A 128 26.94 13.16 0.71
CA ALA A 128 28.36 13.49 0.79
C ALA A 128 28.52 14.69 1.74
N ASP A 129 28.49 14.43 3.05
CA ASP A 129 29.50 14.96 3.96
C ASP A 129 29.45 14.17 5.27
N LYS A 130 30.51 13.42 5.54
CA LYS A 130 30.71 12.66 6.78
C LYS A 130 32.14 12.94 7.24
N SER A 131 32.31 13.96 8.07
CA SER A 131 33.35 14.03 9.10
C SER A 131 33.29 15.40 9.77
N ASP A 132 32.74 15.49 10.99
CA ASP A 132 33.59 15.56 12.19
C ASP A 132 32.77 15.84 13.45
N LYS A 133 33.37 15.46 14.60
CA LYS A 133 32.98 15.79 15.97
C LYS A 133 32.06 14.84 16.72
N ALA A 134 32.61 13.64 16.97
CA ALA A 134 32.47 13.00 18.27
C ALA A 134 33.43 13.71 19.26
N GLU A 135 32.90 14.53 20.17
CA GLU A 135 33.53 14.83 21.46
C GLU A 135 32.51 15.46 22.41
N LYS A 136 31.81 14.63 23.20
CA LYS A 136 31.50 14.89 24.62
C LYS A 136 30.85 13.67 25.27
N ALA A 137 31.68 12.72 25.66
CA ALA A 137 31.40 11.81 26.77
C ALA A 137 32.52 12.06 27.80
N GLU A 138 32.17 12.35 29.06
CA GLU A 138 32.73 11.72 30.27
C GLU A 138 32.53 12.57 31.55
N LYS A 139 32.27 11.84 32.66
CA LYS A 139 31.92 12.17 34.05
C LYS A 139 30.45 12.55 34.31
N ALA A 140 29.67 11.79 35.08
CA ALA A 140 30.01 11.01 36.27
C ALA A 140 29.30 9.64 36.34
N ASP A 141 30.12 8.63 36.63
CA ASP A 141 29.79 7.26 37.01
C ASP A 141 29.60 7.13 38.53
N LYS A 142 29.11 5.95 38.96
CA LYS A 142 28.95 5.37 40.30
C LYS A 142 27.57 5.59 40.95
N VAL A 143 26.78 4.57 41.31
CA VAL A 143 27.13 3.31 42.01
C VAL A 143 26.03 2.25 41.77
N GLU A 144 26.45 1.03 41.36
CA GLU A 144 26.05 -0.34 41.77
C GLU A 144 24.56 -0.65 42.11
N ALA A 145 23.95 -1.81 41.84
CA ALA A 145 24.44 -3.14 41.52
C ALA A 145 23.23 -4.07 41.21
N LYS A 146 23.50 -5.11 40.41
CA LYS A 146 22.85 -6.44 40.38
C LYS A 146 21.38 -6.52 39.94
N ALA A 147 20.89 -7.59 39.33
CA ALA A 147 21.42 -8.70 38.53
C ALA A 147 20.18 -9.53 38.15
N ASP A 148 20.29 -10.30 37.06
CA ASP A 148 19.54 -11.53 36.79
C ASP A 148 18.03 -11.47 36.47
N ALA A 149 17.78 -11.61 35.17
CA ALA A 149 17.00 -12.68 34.55
C ALA A 149 15.93 -13.39 35.39
N LYS A 150 14.71 -13.49 34.81
CA LYS A 150 13.96 -14.76 34.56
C LYS A 150 12.44 -14.51 34.56
N ALA A 151 11.83 -14.53 33.37
CA ALA A 151 10.44 -14.99 33.21
C ALA A 151 10.40 -16.53 33.47
N PRO A 152 9.26 -17.22 33.74
CA PRO A 152 7.92 -16.87 33.23
C PRO A 152 6.65 -17.40 34.01
N LYS A 153 5.44 -17.10 33.45
CA LYS A 153 4.14 -17.84 33.53
C LYS A 153 3.24 -17.70 34.81
N PRO A 154 1.94 -18.08 34.79
CA PRO A 154 0.72 -17.24 34.63
C PRO A 154 -0.20 -17.24 35.89
N PRO A 155 -1.33 -16.49 35.96
CA PRO A 155 -2.11 -16.39 37.20
C PRO A 155 -3.00 -17.63 37.44
N LEU A 156 -2.79 -18.29 38.59
CA LEU A 156 -3.63 -19.36 39.10
C LEU A 156 -4.64 -18.81 40.12
N SER A 157 -5.93 -18.94 39.79
CA SER A 157 -7.03 -19.37 40.67
C SER A 157 -6.77 -19.28 42.19
N GLN A 158 -7.38 -18.31 42.86
CA GLN A 158 -7.71 -18.39 44.29
C GLN A 158 -9.21 -18.54 44.47
N GLN A 159 -9.62 -19.76 44.78
CA GLN A 159 -10.82 -20.07 45.56
C GLN A 159 -10.65 -19.46 46.96
N GLN A 160 -11.70 -18.81 47.46
CA GLN A 160 -11.85 -18.51 48.89
C GLN A 160 -12.43 -19.74 49.60
N PRO A 161 -11.88 -20.15 50.76
CA PRO A 161 -12.64 -20.91 51.74
C PRO A 161 -12.94 -20.11 53.03
N LEU A 162 -14.22 -20.15 53.41
CA LEU A 162 -14.81 -20.24 54.75
C LEU A 162 -14.31 -19.31 55.88
N ALA A 163 -15.23 -18.50 56.40
CA ALA A 163 -15.30 -18.15 57.83
C ALA A 163 -16.76 -17.95 58.27
N SER A 164 -17.14 -18.79 59.25
CA SER A 164 -18.22 -18.74 60.27
C SER A 164 -19.60 -18.16 59.95
#